data_AF-A0A857NA42-F1
#
_entry.id   AF-A0A857NA42-F1
#
_cell.length_a   1.000
_cell.length_b   1.000
_cell.length_c   1.000
_cell.angle_alpha   90.00
_cell.angle_beta   90.00
_cell.angle_gamma   90.00
#
_symmetry.space_group_name_H-M   'P 1'
#
loop_
_entity.id
_entity.type
_entity.pdbx_description
1 polymer ?
#
loop_
_entity_poly.entity_id
_entity_poly.type
_entity_poly.pdbx_seq_one_letter_code
_entity_poly.pdbx_strand_id
1 'polypeptide(L)'
;MLSSKKTSSKTIHLQNQIQDLENRFKRALADYQNLEKRHASQKGDLIKFANQGLLDKLLPLLDDLERAQAHLQDSGLELIIGQFRQLLISEGVTPIISDRQIFDPQTMDCAEVVPGPKNKVVTTLAKGYYYHDRVLRPARVEVGSGQKK
;
A
#
# COMPACT_ATOMS: atom_id res chain seq x y z
N MET A 1 -20.12 -47.56 50.88
CA MET A 1 -18.94 -46.69 50.62
C MET A 1 -18.46 -46.68 49.16
N LEU A 2 -18.47 -47.79 48.42
CA LEU A 2 -18.01 -47.82 47.01
C LEU A 2 -18.86 -47.01 46.01
N SER A 3 -20.17 -46.90 46.23
CA SER A 3 -21.08 -46.12 45.36
C SER A 3 -20.80 -44.61 45.40
N SER A 4 -20.52 -44.05 46.58
CA SER A 4 -20.20 -42.63 46.78
C SER A 4 -18.90 -42.20 46.10
N LYS A 5 -17.84 -43.04 46.13
CA LYS A 5 -16.57 -42.78 45.42
C LYS A 5 -16.72 -42.78 43.90
N LYS A 6 -17.55 -43.67 43.35
CA LYS A 6 -17.82 -43.77 41.89
C LYS A 6 -18.63 -42.59 41.37
N THR A 7 -19.58 -42.10 42.16
CA THR A 7 -20.34 -40.87 41.84
C THR A 7 -19.44 -39.64 41.90
N SER A 8 -18.58 -39.53 42.91
CA SER A 8 -17.62 -38.42 43.04
C SER A 8 -16.64 -38.34 41.87
N SER A 9 -16.07 -39.47 41.42
CA SER A 9 -15.15 -39.46 40.27
C SER A 9 -15.85 -39.09 38.94
N LYS A 10 -17.10 -39.52 38.77
CA LYS A 10 -17.91 -39.17 37.60
C LYS A 10 -18.23 -37.67 37.58
N THR A 11 -18.57 -37.08 38.73
CA THR A 11 -18.81 -35.63 38.86
C THR A 11 -17.56 -34.81 38.54
N ILE A 12 -16.38 -35.21 39.04
CA ILE A 12 -15.11 -34.54 38.73
C ILE A 12 -14.78 -34.63 37.23
N HIS A 13 -15.00 -35.80 36.61
CA HIS A 13 -14.80 -35.95 35.17
C HIS A 13 -15.73 -35.03 34.36
N LEU A 14 -17.02 -34.95 34.71
CA LEU A 14 -17.99 -34.07 34.06
C LEU A 14 -17.59 -32.60 34.21
N GLN A 15 -17.14 -32.18 35.41
CA GLN A 15 -16.64 -30.82 35.64
C GLN A 15 -15.42 -30.50 34.79
N ASN A 16 -14.47 -31.42 34.66
CA ASN A 16 -13.31 -31.24 33.78
C ASN A 16 -13.70 -31.14 32.30
N GLN A 17 -14.68 -31.93 31.85
CA GLN A 17 -15.21 -31.83 30.49
C GLN A 17 -15.92 -30.50 30.25
N ILE A 18 -16.73 -30.04 31.20
CA ILE A 18 -17.36 -28.71 31.14
C ILE A 18 -16.28 -27.63 31.04
N GLN A 19 -15.24 -27.71 31.88
CA GLN A 19 -14.15 -26.73 31.88
C GLN A 19 -13.38 -26.72 30.56
N ASP A 20 -13.09 -27.90 29.97
CA ASP A 20 -12.47 -27.99 28.65
C ASP A 20 -13.35 -27.39 27.56
N LEU A 21 -14.64 -27.74 27.54
CA LEU A 21 -15.61 -27.19 26.58
C LEU A 21 -15.76 -25.68 26.71
N GLU A 22 -15.82 -25.13 27.92
CA GLU A 22 -15.84 -23.69 28.17
C GLU A 22 -14.58 -23.00 27.67
N ASN A 23 -13.41 -23.59 27.91
CA ASN A 23 -12.15 -23.05 27.43
C ASN A 23 -12.06 -23.05 25.90
N ARG A 24 -12.52 -24.14 25.27
CA ARG A 24 -12.63 -24.24 23.81
C ARG A 24 -13.63 -23.23 23.24
N PHE A 25 -14.76 -23.05 23.91
CA PHE A 25 -15.77 -22.07 23.51
C PHE A 25 -15.25 -20.63 23.61
N LYS A 26 -14.60 -20.27 24.74
CA LYS A 26 -13.96 -18.95 24.92
C LYS A 26 -12.91 -18.68 23.84
N ARG A 27 -12.09 -19.69 23.50
CA ARG A 27 -11.10 -19.57 22.43
C ARG A 27 -11.76 -19.39 21.07
N ALA A 28 -12.75 -20.22 20.73
CA ALA A 28 -13.48 -20.10 19.47
C ALA A 28 -14.17 -18.73 19.33
N LEU A 29 -14.72 -18.20 20.41
CA LEU A 29 -15.33 -16.87 20.45
C LEU A 29 -14.27 -15.77 20.20
N ALA A 30 -13.10 -15.87 20.82
CA ALA A 30 -12.00 -14.94 20.60
C ALA A 30 -11.48 -15.00 19.15
N ASP A 31 -11.33 -16.21 18.60
CA ASP A 31 -10.91 -16.41 17.21
C ASP A 31 -11.92 -15.81 16.23
N TYR A 32 -13.21 -15.98 16.49
CA TYR A 32 -14.29 -15.38 15.69
C TYR A 32 -14.25 -13.84 15.74
N GLN A 33 -14.11 -13.24 16.92
CA GLN A 33 -13.97 -11.78 17.05
C GLN A 33 -12.74 -11.24 16.31
N ASN A 34 -11.63 -11.96 16.34
CA ASN A 34 -10.43 -11.61 15.58
C ASN A 34 -10.65 -11.73 14.07
N LEU A 35 -11.38 -12.75 13.63
CA LEU A 35 -11.75 -12.94 12.23
C LEU A 35 -12.65 -11.81 11.73
N GLU A 36 -13.69 -11.43 12.48
CA GLU A 36 -14.58 -10.32 12.12
C GLU A 36 -13.82 -9.00 11.97
N LYS A 37 -12.95 -8.67 12.94
CA LYS A 37 -12.09 -7.48 12.87
C LYS A 37 -11.21 -7.50 11.62
N ARG A 38 -10.62 -8.64 11.30
CA ARG A 38 -9.78 -8.82 10.11
C ARG A 38 -10.59 -8.65 8.82
N HIS A 39 -11.77 -9.25 8.73
CA HIS A 39 -12.65 -9.12 7.57
C HIS A 39 -13.11 -7.68 7.36
N ALA A 40 -13.47 -6.97 8.43
CA ALA A 40 -13.84 -5.56 8.35
C ALA A 40 -12.69 -4.70 7.81
N SER A 41 -11.46 -4.90 8.30
CA SER A 41 -10.26 -4.21 7.80
C SER A 41 -10.01 -4.49 6.32
N GLN A 42 -10.05 -5.77 5.92
CA GLN A 42 -9.82 -6.17 4.52
C GLN A 42 -10.88 -5.58 3.58
N LYS A 43 -12.14 -5.55 4.01
CA LYS A 43 -13.22 -4.91 3.24
C LYS A 43 -12.99 -3.40 3.11
N GLY A 44 -12.54 -2.75 4.17
CA GLY A 44 -12.16 -1.33 4.15
C GLY A 44 -11.05 -1.06 3.13
N ASP A 45 -9.99 -1.88 3.15
CA ASP A 45 -8.88 -1.78 2.20
C ASP A 45 -9.34 -2.01 0.75
N LEU A 46 -10.19 -3.01 0.50
CA LEU A 46 -10.72 -3.27 -0.83
C LEU A 46 -11.48 -2.08 -1.39
N ILE A 47 -12.28 -1.40 -0.56
CA ILE A 47 -13.01 -0.20 -0.98
C ILE A 47 -12.03 0.96 -1.21
N LYS A 48 -11.10 1.18 -0.28
CA LYS A 48 -10.10 2.25 -0.35
C LYS A 48 -9.22 2.13 -1.59
N PHE A 49 -8.88 0.91 -2.01
CA PHE A 49 -7.97 0.66 -3.13
C PHE A 49 -8.67 0.14 -4.41
N ALA A 50 -10.00 0.18 -4.47
CA ALA A 50 -10.76 -0.35 -5.60
C ALA A 50 -10.35 0.29 -6.95
N ASN A 51 -10.04 1.59 -6.93
CA ASN A 51 -9.69 2.36 -8.12
C ASN A 51 -8.21 2.25 -8.51
N GLN A 52 -7.38 1.56 -7.73
CA GLN A 52 -5.93 1.51 -7.93
C GLN A 52 -5.55 1.10 -9.36
N GLY A 53 -6.16 0.04 -9.89
CA GLY A 53 -5.86 -0.47 -11.23
C GLY A 53 -6.32 0.44 -12.36
N LEU A 54 -7.33 1.29 -12.14
CA LEU A 54 -7.75 2.31 -13.10
C LEU A 54 -6.77 3.49 -13.06
N LEU A 55 -6.45 3.98 -11.86
CA LEU A 55 -5.53 5.09 -11.65
C LEU A 55 -4.16 4.79 -12.27
N ASP A 56 -3.62 3.58 -12.07
CA ASP A 56 -2.35 3.15 -12.65
C ASP A 56 -2.34 3.24 -14.19
N LYS A 57 -3.45 2.90 -14.84
CA LYS A 57 -3.60 3.01 -16.31
C LYS A 57 -3.78 4.45 -16.80
N LEU A 58 -4.26 5.35 -15.95
CA LEU A 58 -4.43 6.77 -16.28
C LEU A 58 -3.11 7.55 -16.19
N LEU A 59 -2.17 7.13 -15.34
CA LEU A 59 -0.90 7.85 -15.16
C LEU A 59 -0.06 7.94 -16.45
N PRO A 60 0.11 6.89 -17.27
CA PRO A 60 0.79 7.01 -18.56
C PRO A 60 0.14 8.01 -19.52
N LEU A 61 -1.19 8.11 -19.50
CA LEU A 61 -1.91 9.09 -20.32
C LEU A 61 -1.61 10.52 -19.85
N LEU A 62 -1.54 10.74 -18.53
CA LEU A 62 -1.10 12.02 -17.98
C LEU A 62 0.34 12.35 -18.40
N ASP A 63 1.26 11.38 -18.34
CA ASP A 63 2.64 11.60 -18.78
C ASP A 63 2.72 12.00 -20.26
N ASP A 64 1.91 11.39 -21.12
CA ASP A 64 1.87 11.73 -22.55
C ASP A 64 1.23 13.08 -22.81
N LEU A 65 0.22 13.49 -22.04
CA LEU A 65 -0.33 14.84 -22.08
C LEU A 65 0.73 15.88 -21.66
N GLU A 66 1.47 15.61 -20.58
CA GLU A 66 2.56 16.47 -20.13
C GLU A 66 3.69 16.56 -21.17
N ARG A 67 4.02 15.44 -21.81
CA ARG A 67 5.00 15.39 -22.91
C ARG A 67 4.53 16.20 -24.10
N ALA A 68 3.28 16.04 -24.53
CA ALA A 68 2.70 16.80 -25.62
C ALA A 68 2.70 18.30 -25.30
N GLN A 69 2.35 18.66 -24.07
CA GLN A 69 2.35 20.04 -23.59
C GLN A 69 3.75 20.67 -23.60
N ALA A 70 4.80 19.92 -23.26
CA ALA A 70 6.18 20.41 -23.32
C ALA A 70 6.60 20.82 -24.75
N HIS A 71 6.00 20.21 -25.78
CA HIS A 71 6.24 20.55 -27.18
C HIS A 71 5.31 21.64 -27.72
N LEU A 72 4.02 21.58 -27.39
CA LEU A 72 2.99 22.49 -27.92
C LEU A 72 2.99 23.85 -27.20
N GLN A 73 3.28 23.87 -25.90
CA GLN A 73 3.18 25.06 -25.04
C GLN A 73 1.81 25.75 -25.11
N ASP A 74 0.73 24.95 -25.15
CA ASP A 74 -0.64 25.45 -25.25
C ASP A 74 -1.22 25.77 -23.86
N SER A 75 -1.82 26.95 -23.70
CA SER A 75 -2.34 27.39 -22.40
C SER A 75 -3.61 26.66 -21.98
N GLY A 76 -4.45 26.23 -22.92
CA GLY A 76 -5.65 25.46 -22.64
C GLY A 76 -5.31 24.05 -22.17
N LEU A 77 -4.34 23.40 -22.81
CA LEU A 77 -3.85 22.09 -22.40
C LEU A 77 -3.18 22.13 -21.02
N GLU A 78 -2.39 23.17 -20.72
CA GLU A 78 -1.81 23.35 -19.38
C GLU A 78 -2.88 23.40 -18.28
N LEU A 79 -3.97 24.14 -18.52
CA LEU A 79 -5.08 24.25 -17.58
C LEU A 79 -5.75 22.90 -17.31
N ILE A 80 -5.98 22.12 -18.36
CA ILE A 80 -6.60 20.79 -18.25
C ILE A 80 -5.68 19.83 -17.49
N ILE A 81 -4.38 19.82 -17.78
CA ILE A 81 -3.38 19.01 -17.05
C ILE A 81 -3.37 19.42 -15.57
N GLY A 82 -3.41 20.72 -15.28
CA GLY A 82 -3.50 21.24 -13.91
C GLY A 82 -4.74 20.75 -13.17
N GLN A 83 -5.92 20.82 -13.79
CA GLN A 83 -7.17 20.31 -13.23
C GLN A 83 -7.12 18.81 -12.99
N PHE A 84 -6.57 18.05 -13.94
CA PHE A 84 -6.41 16.61 -13.82
C PHE A 84 -5.51 16.22 -12.64
N ARG A 85 -4.39 16.94 -12.45
CA ARG A 85 -3.52 16.76 -11.28
C ARG A 85 -4.24 17.05 -9.96
N GLN A 86 -5.05 18.12 -9.91
CA GLN A 86 -5.83 18.43 -8.70
C GLN A 86 -6.87 17.35 -8.39
N LEU A 87 -7.55 16.83 -9.42
CA LEU A 87 -8.47 15.70 -9.28
C LEU A 87 -7.76 14.48 -8.69
N LEU A 88 -6.61 14.10 -9.24
CA LEU A 88 -5.80 13.00 -8.71
C LEU A 88 -5.45 13.20 -7.22
N ILE A 89 -5.03 14.41 -6.84
CA ILE A 89 -4.73 14.74 -5.44
C ILE A 89 -5.97 14.59 -4.54
N SER A 90 -7.14 15.05 -5.00
CA SER A 90 -8.39 14.90 -4.25
C SER A 90 -8.83 13.45 -4.08
N GLU A 91 -8.51 12.59 -5.05
CA GLU A 91 -8.73 11.14 -4.96
C GLU A 91 -7.63 10.43 -4.14
N GLY A 92 -6.64 11.15 -3.61
CA GLY A 92 -5.57 10.60 -2.76
C GLY A 92 -4.32 10.14 -3.52
N VAL A 93 -4.18 10.50 -4.79
CA VAL A 93 -2.99 10.24 -5.60
C VAL A 93 -2.03 11.43 -5.52
N THR A 94 -0.84 11.23 -4.97
CA THR A 94 0.16 12.30 -4.79
C THR A 94 1.49 11.97 -5.45
N PRO A 95 2.22 12.95 -6.02
CA PRO A 95 3.48 12.68 -6.70
C PRO A 95 4.61 12.34 -5.72
N ILE A 96 5.49 11.42 -6.13
CA ILE A 96 6.73 11.07 -5.42
C ILE A 96 7.81 12.08 -5.81
N ILE A 97 8.25 12.88 -4.85
CA ILE A 97 9.37 13.81 -5.03
C ILE A 97 10.67 13.00 -5.08
N SER A 98 11.26 12.92 -6.27
CA SER A 98 12.43 12.06 -6.55
C SER A 98 13.65 12.85 -6.98
N ASP A 99 13.47 13.97 -7.70
CA ASP A 99 14.59 14.78 -8.18
C ASP A 99 15.51 15.25 -7.04
N ARG A 100 16.81 14.99 -7.21
CA ARG A 100 17.90 15.37 -6.28
C ARG A 100 17.80 14.74 -4.89
N GLN A 101 16.88 13.80 -4.68
CA GLN A 101 16.76 13.04 -3.44
C GLN A 101 17.75 11.87 -3.40
N ILE A 102 17.90 11.28 -2.22
CA ILE A 102 18.57 9.99 -2.07
C ILE A 102 17.71 8.93 -2.74
N PHE A 103 18.32 8.03 -3.51
CA PHE A 103 17.61 6.93 -4.14
C PHE A 103 17.02 6.00 -3.06
N ASP A 104 15.73 5.75 -3.15
CA ASP A 104 15.00 4.84 -2.29
C ASP A 104 14.35 3.72 -3.13
N PRO A 105 14.83 2.46 -3.03
CA PRO A 105 14.29 1.32 -3.77
C PRO A 105 12.81 1.02 -3.51
N GLN A 106 12.24 1.50 -2.40
CA GLN A 106 10.81 1.28 -2.10
C GLN A 106 9.89 2.16 -2.95
N THR A 107 10.38 3.32 -3.36
CA THR A 107 9.56 4.38 -3.98
C THR A 107 10.06 4.77 -5.37
N MET A 108 11.25 4.30 -5.75
CA MET A 108 11.94 4.64 -6.99
C MET A 108 12.47 3.38 -7.70
N ASP A 109 12.39 3.40 -9.02
CA ASP A 109 12.97 2.39 -9.90
C ASP A 109 14.16 3.00 -10.67
N CYS A 110 15.33 2.39 -10.52
CA CYS A 110 16.57 2.87 -11.14
C CYS A 110 16.64 2.39 -12.59
N ALA A 111 16.45 3.31 -13.54
CA ALA A 111 16.54 3.00 -14.96
C ALA A 111 17.97 2.90 -15.46
N GLU A 112 18.83 3.83 -15.02
CA GLU A 112 20.21 3.94 -15.48
C GLU A 112 21.10 4.53 -14.38
N VAL A 113 22.37 4.14 -14.37
CA VAL A 113 23.38 4.70 -13.47
C VAL A 113 24.29 5.63 -14.27
N VAL A 114 24.30 6.92 -13.93
CA VAL A 114 25.00 7.98 -14.69
C VAL A 114 26.10 8.65 -13.85
N PRO A 115 27.06 9.40 -14.44
CA PRO A 115 28.02 10.19 -13.67
C PRO A 115 27.31 11.22 -12.78
N GLY A 116 27.65 11.24 -11.48
CA GLY A 116 26.96 12.08 -10.51
C GLY A 116 27.20 11.66 -9.06
N PRO A 117 26.58 12.36 -8.09
CA PRO A 117 26.73 12.04 -6.67
C PRO A 117 26.23 10.62 -6.37
N LYS A 118 27.05 9.83 -5.68
CA LYS A 118 26.76 8.42 -5.38
C LYS A 118 25.40 8.27 -4.68
N ASN A 119 24.58 7.35 -5.16
CA ASN A 119 23.27 6.98 -4.58
C ASN A 119 22.25 8.15 -4.51
N LYS A 120 22.43 9.20 -5.30
CA LYS A 120 21.44 10.27 -5.45
C LYS A 120 20.78 10.22 -6.81
N VAL A 121 19.52 10.60 -6.86
CA VAL A 121 18.79 10.80 -8.11
C VAL A 121 19.39 12.00 -8.83
N VAL A 122 19.84 11.77 -10.06
CA VAL A 122 20.37 12.82 -10.95
C VAL A 122 19.21 13.48 -11.70
N THR A 123 18.28 12.68 -12.22
CA THR A 123 17.10 13.16 -12.95
C THR A 123 15.98 12.12 -12.88
N THR A 124 14.73 12.59 -12.80
CA THR A 124 13.53 11.77 -12.90
C THR A 124 13.08 11.67 -14.35
N LEU A 125 13.07 10.45 -14.89
CA LEU A 125 12.63 10.16 -16.26
C LEU A 125 11.10 10.05 -16.35
N ALA A 126 10.47 9.48 -15.32
CA ALA A 126 9.02 9.41 -15.20
C ALA A 126 8.60 9.57 -13.74
N LYS A 127 7.56 10.38 -13.51
CA LYS A 127 7.09 10.70 -12.17
C LYS A 127 6.53 9.45 -11.48
N GLY A 128 6.87 9.27 -10.21
CA GLY A 128 6.22 8.28 -9.35
C GLY A 128 5.00 8.89 -8.67
N TYR A 129 4.09 8.03 -8.20
CA TYR A 129 2.90 8.43 -7.47
C TYR A 129 2.62 7.50 -6.30
N TYR A 130 2.21 8.06 -5.17
CA TYR A 130 1.53 7.37 -4.09
C TYR A 130 0.03 7.35 -4.36
N TYR A 131 -0.65 6.32 -3.90
CA TYR A 131 -2.09 6.29 -3.71
C TYR A 131 -2.39 6.02 -2.25
N HIS A 132 -2.89 7.05 -1.56
CA HIS A 132 -2.96 7.10 -0.11
C HIS A 132 -1.59 6.79 0.53
N ASP A 133 -1.49 5.66 1.22
CA ASP A 133 -0.32 5.18 1.96
C ASP A 133 0.56 4.19 1.18
N ARG A 134 0.20 3.86 -0.07
CA ARG A 134 0.92 2.87 -0.88
C ARG A 134 1.55 3.50 -2.12
N VAL A 135 2.66 2.95 -2.57
CA VAL A 135 3.25 3.30 -3.87
C VAL A 135 2.33 2.75 -4.96
N LEU A 136 1.76 3.64 -5.78
CA LEU A 136 0.95 3.28 -6.94
C LEU A 136 1.86 2.94 -8.12
N ARG A 137 2.79 3.86 -8.39
CA ARG A 137 3.81 3.73 -9.44
C ARG A 137 5.13 4.28 -8.93
N PRO A 138 6.24 3.52 -8.95
CA PRO A 138 7.53 4.03 -8.53
C PRO A 138 8.02 5.13 -9.49
N ALA A 139 8.79 6.09 -8.96
CA ALA A 139 9.42 7.08 -9.81
C ALA A 139 10.58 6.45 -10.58
N ARG A 140 10.60 6.60 -11.91
CA ARG A 140 11.69 6.07 -12.74
C ARG A 140 12.80 7.11 -12.82
N VAL A 141 13.98 6.76 -12.34
CA VAL A 141 15.07 7.72 -12.08
C VAL A 141 16.42 7.25 -12.61
N GLU A 142 17.29 8.21 -12.90
CA GLU A 142 18.72 7.99 -13.09
C GLU A 142 19.46 8.21 -11.77
N VAL A 143 20.35 7.29 -11.40
CA VAL A 143 21.08 7.34 -10.12
C VAL A 143 22.57 7.61 -10.36
N GLY A 144 23.16 8.46 -9.52
CA GLY A 144 24.58 8.79 -9.63
C GLY A 144 25.51 7.65 -9.19
N SER A 145 26.52 7.37 -10.01
CA SER A 145 27.56 6.35 -9.77
C SER A 145 28.60 6.73 -8.71
N GLY A 146 28.70 8.00 -8.33
CA GLY A 146 29.78 8.54 -7.50
C GLY A 146 31.02 8.99 -8.27
N GLN A 147 31.04 8.83 -9.59
CA GLN A 147 32.10 9.36 -10.44
C GLN A 147 31.78 10.80 -10.83
N LYS A 148 32.80 11.68 -10.77
CA LYS A 148 32.69 13.02 -11.35
C LYS A 148 32.76 12.89 -12.87
N LYS A 149 31.94 13.69 -13.56
CA LYS A 149 31.89 13.80 -15.01
C LYS A 149 33.24 14.26 -15.57
#